data_AF-A0AAQ4DPC4-F1
#
_entry.id   AF-A0AAQ4DPC4-F1
#
_cell.length_a   1.000
_cell.length_b   1.000
_cell.length_c   1.000
_cell.angle_alpha   90.00
_cell.angle_beta   90.00
_cell.angle_gamma   90.00
#
_symmetry.space_group_name_H-M   'P 1'
#
loop_
_entity.id
_entity.type
_entity.pdbx_description
1 polymer ?
#
loop_
_entity_poly.entity_id
_entity_poly.type
_entity_poly.pdbx_seq_one_letter_code
_entity_poly.pdbx_strand_id
1 'polypeptide(L)'
;MTLPQVHKIIGFAPSLLQVVMTGSLDMPVRQAGAIYLKNFVLQFWQEKEPPPQLQLQPQPLPFHVHEQDRAMVRDALVDAMVLAPELIRVQLASCLSCVLKHDFPGRWTGVVDKVSIFLQSPESAGWAGALLALYTLVKNYEYGSPGSVGKEYAEFADFFLKAYTEGILQVVLHVLDQHRQKVYVSPRVLQHALNYLRHS
;
A
#
# COMPACT_ATOMS: atom_id res chain seq x y z
N MET A 1 -1.45 -31.46 -4.93
CA MET A 1 -1.32 -30.40 -3.91
C MET A 1 -2.47 -29.44 -4.07
N THR A 2 -3.24 -29.16 -3.01
CA THR A 2 -4.37 -28.21 -3.07
C THR A 2 -3.89 -26.81 -2.70
N LEU A 3 -4.53 -25.77 -3.24
CA LEU A 3 -4.21 -24.35 -2.99
C LEU A 3 -4.05 -23.97 -1.49
N PRO A 4 -4.77 -24.59 -0.53
CA PRO A 4 -4.59 -24.34 0.91
C PRO A 4 -3.27 -24.84 1.51
N GLN A 5 -2.55 -25.74 0.83
CA GLN A 5 -1.25 -26.24 1.29
C GLN A 5 -0.08 -25.44 0.71
N VAL A 6 -0.24 -24.92 -0.51
CA VAL A 6 0.81 -24.21 -1.26
C VAL A 6 1.07 -22.81 -0.70
N HIS A 7 0.04 -22.12 -0.19
CA HIS A 7 0.21 -20.75 0.33
C HIS A 7 1.06 -20.65 1.59
N LYS A 8 1.43 -21.78 2.20
CA LYS A 8 2.24 -21.87 3.41
C LYS A 8 3.75 -21.95 3.12
N ILE A 9 4.13 -22.03 1.84
CA ILE A 9 5.52 -22.11 1.40
C ILE A 9 6.15 -20.70 1.47
N ILE A 10 7.36 -20.61 2.03
CA ILE A 10 8.15 -19.37 2.01
C ILE A 10 8.45 -18.99 0.56
N GLY A 11 8.24 -17.71 0.21
CA GLY A 11 8.33 -17.17 -1.14
C GLY A 11 6.99 -17.12 -1.86
N PHE A 12 5.91 -17.69 -1.31
CA PHE A 12 4.63 -17.75 -1.99
C PHE A 12 4.06 -16.34 -2.27
N ALA A 13 4.04 -15.44 -1.28
CA ALA A 13 3.46 -14.12 -1.46
C ALA A 13 4.25 -13.23 -2.44
N PRO A 14 5.59 -13.16 -2.36
CA PRO A 14 6.41 -12.47 -3.37
C PRO A 14 6.24 -13.07 -4.78
N SER A 15 6.25 -14.40 -4.92
CA SER A 15 6.06 -15.04 -6.22
C SER A 15 4.68 -14.77 -6.80
N LEU A 16 3.62 -14.77 -5.98
CA LEU A 16 2.29 -14.41 -6.43
C LEU A 16 2.22 -12.96 -6.92
N LEU A 17 2.85 -12.02 -6.21
CA LEU A 17 2.96 -10.63 -6.66
C LEU A 17 3.68 -10.54 -8.02
N GLN A 18 4.78 -11.27 -8.20
CA GLN A 18 5.50 -11.32 -9.49
C GLN A 18 4.60 -11.85 -10.63
N VAL A 19 3.85 -12.92 -10.39
CA VAL A 19 2.89 -13.47 -11.36
C VAL A 19 1.82 -12.43 -11.73
N VAL A 20 1.25 -11.74 -10.75
CA VAL A 20 0.27 -10.66 -10.98
C VAL A 20 0.86 -9.55 -11.86
N MET A 21 2.15 -9.24 -11.67
CA MET A 21 2.85 -8.20 -12.42
C MET A 21 3.39 -8.66 -13.78
N THR A 22 3.30 -9.94 -14.12
CA THR A 22 3.83 -10.50 -15.37
C THR A 22 3.00 -10.05 -16.58
N GLY A 23 3.59 -9.22 -17.44
CA GLY A 23 2.90 -8.62 -18.60
C GLY A 23 2.50 -9.59 -19.71
N SER A 24 3.11 -10.79 -19.76
CA SER A 24 2.80 -11.83 -20.74
C SER A 24 1.58 -12.69 -20.39
N LEU A 25 1.03 -12.54 -19.18
CA LEU A 25 -0.19 -13.24 -18.78
C LEU A 25 -1.43 -12.41 -19.10
N ASP A 26 -2.52 -13.09 -19.44
CA ASP A 26 -3.79 -12.43 -19.73
C ASP A 26 -4.34 -11.69 -18.51
N MET A 27 -4.98 -10.55 -18.76
CA MET A 27 -5.53 -9.68 -17.73
C MET A 27 -6.49 -10.40 -16.74
N PRO A 28 -7.39 -11.30 -17.17
CA PRO A 28 -8.24 -12.04 -16.23
C PRO A 28 -7.45 -12.92 -15.24
N VAL A 29 -6.37 -13.56 -15.69
CA VAL A 29 -5.51 -14.40 -14.83
C VAL A 29 -4.80 -13.53 -13.80
N ARG A 30 -4.21 -12.42 -14.26
CA ARG A 30 -3.53 -11.46 -13.38
C ARG A 30 -4.47 -10.83 -12.37
N GLN A 31 -5.70 -10.52 -12.76
CA GLN A 31 -6.72 -9.97 -11.86
C GLN A 31 -7.15 -10.99 -10.80
N ALA A 32 -7.36 -12.25 -11.18
CA ALA A 32 -7.66 -13.32 -10.22
C ALA A 32 -6.51 -13.50 -9.21
N GLY A 33 -5.26 -13.46 -9.68
CA GLY A 33 -4.07 -13.46 -8.83
C GLY A 33 -4.02 -12.26 -7.88
N ALA A 34 -4.36 -11.05 -8.37
CA ALA A 34 -4.36 -9.84 -7.56
C ALA A 34 -5.45 -9.88 -6.47
N ILE A 35 -6.63 -10.41 -6.80
CA ILE A 35 -7.72 -10.61 -5.83
C ILE A 35 -7.31 -11.64 -4.78
N TYR A 36 -6.68 -12.73 -5.18
CA TYR A 36 -6.17 -13.73 -4.25
C TYR A 36 -5.10 -13.13 -3.34
N LEU A 37 -4.12 -12.41 -3.90
CA LEU A 37 -3.05 -11.75 -3.15
C LEU A 37 -3.63 -10.80 -2.10
N LYS A 38 -4.62 -9.97 -2.49
CA LYS A 38 -5.33 -9.10 -1.55
C LYS A 38 -5.92 -9.91 -0.40
N ASN A 39 -6.74 -10.91 -0.71
CA ASN A 39 -7.39 -11.71 0.33
C ASN A 39 -6.37 -12.42 1.23
N PHE A 40 -5.26 -12.90 0.65
CA PHE A 40 -4.17 -13.52 1.37
C PHE A 40 -3.48 -12.54 2.35
N VAL A 41 -3.12 -11.34 1.89
CA VAL A 41 -2.54 -10.29 2.74
C VAL A 41 -3.52 -9.90 3.85
N LEU A 42 -4.78 -9.59 3.52
CA LEU A 42 -5.79 -9.22 4.50
C LEU A 42 -6.01 -10.29 5.58
N GLN A 43 -5.87 -11.56 5.23
CA GLN A 43 -6.14 -12.67 6.14
C GLN A 43 -4.94 -13.05 7.01
N PHE A 44 -3.73 -13.03 6.44
CA PHE A 44 -2.54 -13.67 7.03
C PHE A 44 -1.39 -12.69 7.33
N TRP A 45 -1.54 -11.40 7.06
CA TRP A 45 -0.50 -10.41 7.37
C TRP A 45 -0.41 -10.13 8.87
N GLN A 46 -1.52 -10.04 9.59
CA GLN A 46 -1.50 -9.86 11.04
C GLN A 46 -1.16 -11.19 11.75
N GLU A 47 -0.21 -11.15 12.68
CA GLU A 47 -0.01 -12.22 13.65
C GLU A 47 -1.20 -12.23 14.61
N LYS A 48 -2.07 -13.23 14.48
CA LYS A 48 -3.23 -13.39 15.37
C LYS A 48 -2.81 -14.26 16.54
N GLU A 49 -2.70 -13.66 17.73
CA GLU A 49 -2.59 -14.43 18.95
C GLU A 49 -3.93 -15.15 19.22
N PRO A 50 -3.89 -16.41 19.70
CA PRO A 50 -5.11 -17.07 20.13
C PRO A 50 -5.74 -16.29 21.30
N PRO A 51 -7.08 -16.30 21.42
CA PRO A 51 -7.77 -15.71 22.57
C PRO A 51 -7.15 -16.18 23.89
N PRO A 52 -7.12 -15.35 24.95
CA PRO A 52 -6.45 -15.68 26.22
C PRO A 52 -6.86 -17.05 26.79
N GLN A 53 -8.12 -17.43 26.56
CA GLN A 53 -8.73 -18.70 26.99
C GLN A 53 -8.14 -19.93 26.28
N LEU A 54 -7.62 -19.77 25.05
CA LEU A 54 -7.06 -20.83 24.22
C LEU A 54 -5.53 -20.86 24.23
N GLN A 55 -4.85 -19.83 24.76
CA GLN A 55 -3.39 -19.79 24.92
C GLN A 55 -2.85 -20.90 25.84
N LEU A 56 -3.67 -21.39 26.78
CA LEU A 56 -3.32 -22.45 27.71
C LEU A 56 -3.43 -23.86 27.12
N GLN A 57 -3.92 -24.00 25.88
CA GLN A 57 -4.02 -25.28 25.17
C GLN A 57 -2.96 -25.34 24.06
N PRO A 58 -2.32 -26.50 23.82
CA PRO A 58 -1.44 -26.68 22.67
C PRO A 58 -2.27 -26.65 21.37
N GLN A 59 -2.50 -25.45 20.83
CA GLN A 59 -3.03 -25.27 19.48
C GLN A 59 -1.89 -25.03 18.49
N PRO A 60 -2.00 -25.52 17.24
CA PRO A 60 -1.08 -25.12 16.19
C PRO A 60 -1.18 -23.61 15.99
N LEU A 61 -0.02 -22.93 16.01
CA LEU A 61 0.07 -21.50 15.75
C LEU A 61 -0.69 -21.13 14.47
N PRO A 62 -1.61 -20.14 14.52
CA PRO A 62 -2.29 -19.67 13.34
C PRO A 62 -1.27 -19.28 12.26
N PHE A 63 -1.51 -19.74 11.03
CA PHE A 63 -0.62 -19.38 9.92
C PHE A 63 -0.61 -17.87 9.72
N HIS A 64 0.59 -17.31 9.61
CA HIS A 64 0.84 -15.95 9.20
C HIS A 64 2.00 -15.94 8.20
N VAL A 65 2.05 -14.89 7.37
CA VAL A 65 3.13 -14.72 6.40
C VAL A 65 4.47 -14.64 7.13
N HIS A 66 5.47 -15.36 6.63
CA HIS A 66 6.83 -15.33 7.19
C HIS A 66 7.45 -13.93 7.01
N GLU A 67 8.26 -13.47 7.96
CA GLU A 67 8.80 -12.09 7.94
C GLU A 67 9.67 -11.81 6.70
N GLN A 68 10.40 -12.83 6.19
CA GLN A 68 11.14 -12.71 4.93
C GLN A 68 10.22 -12.35 3.74
N ASP A 69 9.08 -13.04 3.61
CA ASP A 69 8.10 -12.77 2.56
C ASP A 69 7.46 -11.39 2.76
N ARG A 70 7.19 -11.02 4.01
CA ARG A 70 6.67 -9.68 4.32
C ARG A 70 7.64 -8.59 3.89
N ALA A 71 8.92 -8.74 4.20
CA ALA A 71 9.96 -7.79 3.80
C ALA A 71 10.03 -7.63 2.27
N MET A 72 9.98 -8.75 1.53
CA MET A 72 9.99 -8.73 0.06
C MET A 72 8.72 -8.07 -0.52
N VAL A 73 7.54 -8.37 0.05
CA VAL A 73 6.29 -7.73 -0.38
C VAL A 73 6.31 -6.23 -0.07
N ARG A 74 6.75 -5.81 1.12
CA ARG A 74 6.91 -4.40 1.48
C ARG A 74 7.81 -3.67 0.49
N ASP A 75 8.97 -4.23 0.19
CA ASP A 75 9.89 -3.60 -0.75
C ASP A 75 9.26 -3.44 -2.14
N ALA A 76 8.60 -4.47 -2.66
CA ALA A 76 8.05 -4.45 -4.03
C ALA A 76 6.69 -3.74 -4.19
N LEU A 77 5.93 -3.50 -3.11
CA LEU A 77 4.51 -3.15 -3.22
C LEU A 77 4.26 -1.78 -3.89
N VAL A 78 5.05 -0.76 -3.52
CA VAL A 78 4.92 0.58 -4.10
C VAL A 78 5.32 0.57 -5.57
N ASP A 79 6.43 -0.10 -5.91
CA ASP A 79 6.89 -0.27 -7.30
C ASP A 79 5.80 -0.96 -8.13
N ALA A 80 5.18 -2.02 -7.58
CA ALA A 80 4.08 -2.72 -8.24
C ALA A 80 2.86 -1.82 -8.46
N MET A 81 2.49 -0.96 -7.50
CA MET A 81 1.38 -0.01 -7.66
C MET A 81 1.64 1.03 -8.76
N VAL A 82 2.88 1.49 -8.86
CA VAL A 82 3.33 2.44 -9.90
C VAL A 82 3.24 1.82 -11.29
N LEU A 83 3.71 0.59 -11.44
CA LEU A 83 3.81 -0.10 -12.74
C LEU A 83 2.51 -0.81 -13.16
N ALA A 84 1.62 -1.12 -12.21
CA ALA A 84 0.44 -1.93 -12.47
C ALA A 84 -0.62 -1.21 -13.32
N PRO A 85 -1.35 -1.95 -14.18
CA PRO A 85 -2.58 -1.44 -14.77
C PRO A 85 -3.65 -1.19 -13.70
N GLU A 86 -4.62 -0.35 -14.02
CA GLU A 86 -5.62 0.17 -13.07
C GLU A 86 -6.36 -0.92 -12.27
N LEU A 87 -6.80 -1.99 -12.94
CA LEU A 87 -7.55 -3.10 -12.31
C LEU A 87 -6.75 -3.82 -11.22
N ILE A 88 -5.43 -3.98 -11.42
CA ILE A 88 -4.52 -4.59 -10.43
C ILE A 88 -4.22 -3.58 -9.33
N ARG A 89 -3.96 -2.33 -9.71
CA ARG A 89 -3.56 -1.25 -8.80
C ARG A 89 -4.57 -1.05 -7.66
N VAL A 90 -5.87 -1.15 -7.94
CA VAL A 90 -6.93 -1.04 -6.91
C VAL A 90 -6.85 -2.19 -5.87
N GLN A 91 -6.49 -3.41 -6.30
CA GLN A 91 -6.31 -4.52 -5.34
C GLN A 91 -5.03 -4.32 -4.51
N LEU A 92 -3.94 -3.86 -5.14
CA LEU A 92 -2.68 -3.56 -4.45
C LEU A 92 -2.83 -2.43 -3.41
N ALA A 93 -3.67 -1.43 -3.67
CA ALA A 93 -3.97 -0.39 -2.68
C ALA A 93 -4.62 -0.97 -1.40
N SER A 94 -5.45 -2.01 -1.55
CA SER A 94 -6.02 -2.71 -0.38
C SER A 94 -4.95 -3.48 0.39
N CYS A 95 -3.99 -4.11 -0.32
CA CYS A 95 -2.82 -4.71 0.32
C CYS A 95 -2.02 -3.65 1.08
N LEU A 96 -1.73 -2.51 0.45
CA LEU A 96 -0.96 -1.43 1.04
C LEU A 96 -1.59 -0.92 2.34
N SER A 97 -2.90 -0.68 2.35
CA SER A 97 -3.61 -0.27 3.57
C SER A 97 -3.42 -1.26 4.73
N CYS A 98 -3.53 -2.56 4.46
CA CYS A 98 -3.33 -3.59 5.47
C CYS A 98 -1.88 -3.64 5.98
N VAL A 99 -0.91 -3.63 5.06
CA VAL A 99 0.51 -3.68 5.42
C VAL A 99 0.89 -2.43 6.22
N LEU A 100 0.46 -1.24 5.81
CA LEU A 100 0.70 0.00 6.56
C LEU A 100 0.16 -0.10 7.99
N LYS A 101 -1.09 -0.54 8.16
CA LYS A 101 -1.72 -0.66 9.48
C LYS A 101 -0.92 -1.53 10.48
N HIS A 102 -0.20 -2.54 10.00
CA HIS A 102 0.50 -3.50 10.85
C HIS A 102 2.01 -3.26 10.94
N ASP A 103 2.62 -2.72 9.88
CA ASP A 103 4.08 -2.64 9.78
C ASP A 103 4.61 -1.21 9.83
N PHE A 104 3.77 -0.19 9.62
CA PHE A 104 4.17 1.22 9.68
C PHE A 104 3.77 1.85 11.02
N PRO A 105 4.62 2.70 11.65
CA PRO A 105 5.94 3.13 11.20
C PRO A 105 7.09 2.16 11.54
N GLY A 106 6.87 1.16 12.41
CA GLY A 106 7.96 0.38 13.01
C GLY A 106 8.79 -0.46 12.03
N ARG A 107 8.18 -1.46 11.38
CA ARG A 107 8.87 -2.41 10.48
C ARG A 107 9.04 -1.89 9.05
N TRP A 108 8.34 -0.82 8.66
CA TRP A 108 8.36 -0.29 7.29
C TRP A 108 8.52 1.23 7.20
N THR A 109 9.65 1.77 7.64
CA THR A 109 9.91 3.21 7.61
C THR A 109 10.06 3.79 6.20
N GLY A 110 10.64 3.05 5.26
CA GLY A 110 10.99 3.55 3.91
C GLY A 110 9.84 3.74 2.91
N VAL A 111 8.59 3.44 3.30
CA VAL A 111 7.44 3.57 2.38
C VAL A 111 7.21 5.01 1.92
N VAL A 112 7.39 5.98 2.84
CA VAL A 112 7.14 7.38 2.54
C VAL A 112 8.19 7.93 1.58
N ASP A 113 9.46 7.62 1.83
CA ASP A 113 10.57 8.02 0.97
C ASP A 113 10.40 7.44 -0.45
N LYS A 114 10.02 6.16 -0.57
CA LYS A 114 9.78 5.52 -1.87
C LYS A 114 8.63 6.19 -2.63
N VAL A 115 7.51 6.49 -1.95
CA VAL A 115 6.39 7.23 -2.57
C VAL A 115 6.84 8.63 -3.01
N SER A 116 7.61 9.34 -2.17
CA SER A 116 8.14 10.67 -2.48
C SER A 116 9.02 10.67 -3.74
N ILE A 117 9.94 9.71 -3.86
CA ILE A 117 10.80 9.54 -5.04
C ILE A 117 9.97 9.43 -6.32
N PHE A 118 8.92 8.61 -6.32
CA PHE A 118 8.07 8.45 -7.51
C PHE A 118 7.26 9.70 -7.85
N LEU A 119 6.83 10.46 -6.85
CA LEU A 119 6.08 11.69 -7.07
C LEU A 119 6.98 12.83 -7.58
N GLN A 120 8.24 12.86 -7.18
CA GLN A 120 9.23 13.83 -7.67
C GLN A 120 9.79 13.48 -9.06
N SER A 121 9.51 12.28 -9.57
CA SER A 121 9.92 11.89 -10.91
C SER A 121 9.25 12.79 -11.96
N PRO A 122 10.01 13.32 -12.94
CA PRO A 122 9.45 14.10 -14.04
C PRO A 122 8.54 13.28 -14.96
N GLU A 123 8.58 11.94 -14.85
CA GLU A 123 7.76 11.03 -15.65
C GLU A 123 6.37 10.81 -15.03
N SER A 124 5.34 11.36 -15.67
CA SER A 124 3.96 11.29 -15.18
C SER A 124 3.32 9.90 -15.25
N ALA A 125 3.96 8.94 -15.95
CA ALA A 125 3.45 7.58 -16.12
C ALA A 125 3.22 6.85 -14.79
N GLY A 126 4.06 7.13 -13.79
CA GLY A 126 3.99 6.50 -12.47
C GLY A 126 3.11 7.20 -11.44
N TRP A 127 2.71 8.46 -11.70
CA TRP A 127 2.04 9.29 -10.70
C TRP A 127 0.71 8.74 -10.24
N ALA A 128 -0.05 8.07 -11.11
CA ALA A 128 -1.32 7.46 -10.72
C ALA A 128 -1.15 6.39 -9.61
N GLY A 129 -0.07 5.61 -9.68
CA GLY A 129 0.24 4.62 -8.64
C GLY A 129 0.79 5.27 -7.38
N ALA A 130 1.72 6.22 -7.54
CA ALA A 130 2.35 6.92 -6.42
C ALA A 130 1.34 7.78 -5.63
N LEU A 131 0.46 8.51 -6.30
CA LEU A 131 -0.60 9.31 -5.66
C LEU A 131 -1.64 8.43 -4.96
N LEU A 132 -1.95 7.26 -5.52
CA LEU A 132 -2.84 6.31 -4.84
C LEU A 132 -2.16 5.70 -3.60
N ALA A 133 -0.86 5.40 -3.68
CA ALA A 133 -0.09 4.93 -2.52
C ALA A 133 -0.04 5.99 -1.42
N LEU A 134 0.22 7.25 -1.79
CA LEU A 134 0.14 8.40 -0.89
C LEU A 134 -1.25 8.55 -0.28
N TYR A 135 -2.31 8.55 -1.10
CA TYR A 135 -3.69 8.65 -0.62
C TYR A 135 -4.02 7.53 0.36
N THR A 136 -3.58 6.31 0.06
CA THR A 136 -3.76 5.15 0.95
C THR A 136 -3.05 5.34 2.27
N LEU A 137 -1.82 5.87 2.24
CA LEU A 137 -1.04 6.21 3.43
C LEU A 137 -1.77 7.24 4.28
N VAL A 138 -2.11 8.39 3.69
CA VAL A 138 -2.82 9.47 4.40
C VAL A 138 -4.13 8.92 4.99
N LYS A 139 -4.96 8.25 4.20
CA LYS A 139 -6.24 7.70 4.67
C LYS A 139 -6.10 6.71 5.83
N ASN A 140 -5.03 5.91 5.85
CA ASN A 140 -4.79 4.94 6.92
C ASN A 140 -4.48 5.63 8.27
N TYR A 141 -4.06 6.90 8.23
CA TYR A 141 -3.73 7.72 9.40
C TYR A 141 -4.59 9.00 9.53
N GLU A 142 -5.56 9.24 8.62
CA GLU A 142 -6.48 10.39 8.57
C GLU A 142 -7.43 10.42 9.77
N TYR A 143 -7.72 9.27 10.38
CA TYR A 143 -8.47 9.17 11.63
C TYR A 143 -7.67 9.63 12.87
N GLY A 144 -6.46 10.15 12.68
CA GLY A 144 -5.68 10.91 13.66
C GLY A 144 -6.01 12.42 13.71
N SER A 145 -7.22 12.83 13.31
CA SER A 145 -7.71 14.21 13.44
C SER A 145 -7.88 14.63 14.91
N PRO A 146 -7.69 15.91 15.28
CA PRO A 146 -7.58 16.35 16.68
C PRO A 146 -8.84 16.02 17.48
N GLY A 147 -8.71 15.11 18.45
CA GLY A 147 -9.81 14.66 19.32
C GLY A 147 -9.97 13.14 19.41
N SER A 148 -9.36 12.37 18.51
CA SER A 148 -9.35 10.89 18.57
C SER A 148 -7.95 10.28 18.51
N VAL A 149 -6.92 11.12 18.66
CA VAL A 149 -5.51 10.74 18.67
C VAL A 149 -5.24 9.94 19.95
N GLY A 150 -5.06 8.62 19.82
CA GLY A 150 -4.21 7.91 20.75
C GLY A 150 -2.85 8.60 20.75
N LYS A 151 -2.29 8.94 21.92
CA LYS A 151 -1.02 9.70 22.06
C LYS A 151 0.13 9.20 21.17
N GLU A 152 0.07 7.93 20.77
CA GLU A 152 0.97 7.23 19.87
C GLU A 152 1.04 7.75 18.43
N TYR A 153 0.03 8.46 17.92
CA TYR A 153 0.02 8.96 16.52
C TYR A 153 0.45 10.43 16.37
N ALA A 154 0.58 11.18 17.47
CA ALA A 154 0.92 12.60 17.43
C ALA A 154 2.33 12.86 16.89
N GLU A 155 3.32 12.08 17.35
CA GLU A 155 4.71 12.18 16.87
C GLU A 155 4.83 11.80 15.40
N PHE A 156 4.08 10.79 14.96
CA PHE A 156 4.04 10.41 13.55
C PHE A 156 3.39 11.51 12.69
N ALA A 157 2.25 12.05 13.10
CA ALA A 157 1.58 13.12 12.37
C ALA A 157 2.51 14.34 12.24
N ASP A 158 3.20 14.72 13.32
CA ASP A 158 4.13 15.86 13.31
C ASP A 158 5.38 15.58 12.45
N PHE A 159 5.94 14.37 12.52
CA PHE A 159 7.02 13.93 11.63
C PHE A 159 6.58 13.92 10.16
N PHE A 160 5.42 13.34 9.87
CA PHE A 160 4.89 13.24 8.51
C PHE A 160 4.64 14.61 7.91
N LEU A 161 4.01 15.50 8.70
CA LEU A 161 3.72 16.86 8.29
C LEU A 161 5.01 17.64 7.99
N LYS A 162 6.04 17.50 8.83
CA LYS A 162 7.32 18.21 8.65
C LYS A 162 8.16 17.66 7.51
N ALA A 163 8.24 16.34 7.37
CA ALA A 163 9.15 15.69 6.43
C ALA A 163 8.58 15.60 5.01
N TYR A 164 7.25 15.57 4.84
CA TYR A 164 6.66 15.19 3.55
C TYR A 164 5.58 16.13 3.00
N THR A 165 4.96 16.99 3.81
CA THR A 165 3.89 17.90 3.33
C THR A 165 4.35 18.77 2.17
N GLU A 166 5.56 19.32 2.25
CA GLU A 166 6.08 20.20 1.20
C GLU A 166 6.18 19.46 -0.15
N GLY A 167 6.82 18.29 -0.18
CA GLY A 167 6.96 17.50 -1.40
C GLY A 167 5.61 17.05 -1.97
N ILE A 168 4.67 16.68 -1.09
CA ILE A 168 3.33 16.31 -1.51
C ILE A 168 2.57 17.50 -2.11
N LEU A 169 2.61 18.67 -1.46
CA LEU A 169 1.97 19.89 -1.96
C LEU A 169 2.56 20.31 -3.30
N GLN A 170 3.88 20.24 -3.48
CA GLN A 170 4.54 20.53 -4.75
C GLN A 170 3.99 19.66 -5.89
N VAL A 171 3.80 18.37 -5.64
CA VAL A 171 3.29 17.42 -6.64
C VAL A 171 1.83 17.69 -6.97
N VAL A 172 1.00 17.91 -5.95
CA VAL A 172 -0.41 18.25 -6.13
C VAL A 172 -0.57 19.54 -6.92
N LEU A 173 0.21 20.58 -6.58
CA LEU A 173 0.23 21.84 -7.31
C LEU A 173 0.71 21.64 -8.76
N HIS A 174 1.72 20.81 -8.97
CA HIS A 174 2.21 20.48 -10.31
C HIS A 174 1.14 19.78 -11.16
N VAL A 175 0.44 18.79 -10.60
CA VAL A 175 -0.67 18.10 -11.27
C VAL A 175 -1.79 19.08 -11.66
N LEU A 176 -2.13 20.01 -10.74
CA LEU A 176 -3.14 21.03 -11.02
C LEU A 176 -2.67 22.04 -12.07
N ASP A 177 -1.39 22.41 -12.06
CA ASP A 177 -0.80 23.28 -13.08
C ASP A 177 -0.81 22.63 -14.47
N GLN A 178 -0.44 21.34 -14.57
CA GLN A 178 -0.53 20.60 -15.82
C GLN A 178 -1.97 20.59 -16.36
N HIS A 179 -2.95 20.32 -15.49
CA HIS A 179 -4.36 20.36 -15.86
C HIS A 179 -4.78 21.77 -16.33
N ARG A 180 -4.37 22.82 -15.61
CA ARG A 180 -4.61 24.23 -15.96
C ARG A 180 -4.04 24.59 -17.34
N GLN A 181 -2.85 24.07 -17.66
CA GLN A 181 -2.18 24.27 -18.94
C GLN A 181 -2.74 23.42 -20.08
N LYS A 182 -3.83 22.66 -19.83
CA LYS A 182 -4.45 21.72 -20.79
C LYS A 182 -3.53 20.57 -21.21
N VAL A 183 -2.48 20.29 -20.43
CA VAL A 183 -1.70 19.06 -20.56
C VAL A 183 -2.56 17.90 -20.04
N TYR A 184 -2.54 16.76 -20.74
CA TYR A 184 -3.35 15.62 -20.35
C TYR A 184 -2.92 15.10 -18.97
N VAL A 185 -3.88 15.09 -18.04
CA VAL A 185 -3.77 14.48 -16.73
C VAL A 185 -4.90 13.46 -16.62
N SER A 186 -4.58 12.23 -16.19
CA SER A 186 -5.62 11.21 -15.97
C SER A 186 -6.68 11.71 -14.98
N PRO A 187 -8.00 11.53 -15.26
CA PRO A 187 -9.06 11.96 -14.34
C PRO A 187 -8.89 11.44 -12.91
N ARG A 188 -8.34 10.24 -12.74
CA ARG A 188 -8.06 9.68 -11.40
C ARG A 188 -6.91 10.39 -10.69
N VAL A 189 -5.86 10.77 -11.43
CA VAL A 189 -4.73 11.54 -10.89
C VAL A 189 -5.23 12.90 -10.39
N LEU A 190 -6.05 13.57 -11.19
CA LEU A 190 -6.68 14.83 -10.79
C LEU A 190 -7.61 14.64 -9.58
N GLN A 191 -8.42 13.58 -9.56
CA GLN A 191 -9.29 13.27 -8.42
C GLN A 191 -8.47 13.02 -7.14
N HIS A 192 -7.37 12.27 -7.20
CA HIS A 192 -6.51 12.04 -6.05
C HIS A 192 -5.84 13.33 -5.56
N ALA A 193 -5.34 14.16 -6.46
CA ALA A 193 -4.76 15.46 -6.12
C ALA A 193 -5.79 16.39 -5.45
N LEU A 194 -7.00 16.48 -5.99
CA LEU A 194 -8.08 17.27 -5.41
C LEU A 194 -8.56 16.72 -4.06
N ASN A 195 -8.66 15.39 -3.93
CA ASN A 195 -9.03 14.76 -2.67
C ASN A 195 -7.97 15.05 -1.59
N TYR A 196 -6.68 15.05 -1.94
CA TYR A 196 -5.63 15.42 -0.99
C TYR A 196 -5.85 16.85 -0.45
N LEU A 197 -6.06 17.85 -1.31
CA LEU A 197 -6.30 19.24 -0.86
C LEU A 197 -7.59 19.42 -0.06
N ARG A 198 -8.58 18.56 -0.28
CA ARG A 198 -9.86 18.62 0.45
C ARG A 198 -9.75 18.11 1.88
N HIS A 199 -8.80 17.20 2.12
CA HIS A 199 -8.65 16.47 3.38
C HIS A 199 -7.35 16.80 4.14
N SER A 200 -6.46 17.61 3.56
CA SER A 200 -5.27 18.18 4.18
C SER A 200 -5.58 19.35 5.10
#